data_AF-A0A967Z1G0-F1
#
_entry.id   AF-A0A967Z1G0-F1
#
_cell.length_a   1.000
_cell.length_b   1.000
_cell.length_c   1.000
_cell.angle_alpha   90.00
_cell.angle_beta   90.00
_cell.angle_gamma   90.00
#
_symmetry.space_group_name_H-M   'P 1'
#
loop_
_entity.id
_entity.type
_entity.pdbx_description
1 polymer ?
#
loop_
_entity_poly.entity_id
_entity_poly.type
_entity_poly.pdbx_seq_one_letter_code
_entity_poly.pdbx_strand_id
1 'polypeptide(L)' 'MPKIFSEEERKTILETLVEKGKELFTLHGLKKTNVEDFTQAAGIAKGTFYAFFASKEDLCFAILEREEQFGDKFVKDILD' A
#
# COMPACT_ATOMS: atom_id res chain seq x y z
N MET A 1 -1.64 -20.09 -13.10
CA MET A 1 -1.96 -19.04 -14.09
C MET A 1 -1.87 -17.70 -13.41
N PRO A 2 -1.18 -16.69 -13.97
CA PRO A 2 -1.34 -15.32 -13.48
C PRO A 2 -2.82 -14.94 -13.63
N LYS A 3 -3.43 -14.45 -12.54
CA LYS A 3 -4.82 -13.99 -12.58
C LYS A 3 -4.85 -12.74 -13.45
N ILE A 4 -5.56 -12.79 -14.57
CA ILE A 4 -5.77 -11.62 -15.43
C ILE A 4 -6.89 -10.83 -14.76
N PHE A 5 -6.55 -9.69 -14.18
CA PHE A 5 -7.51 -8.75 -13.62
C PHE A 5 -8.02 -7.83 -14.73
N SER A 6 -9.30 -7.47 -14.74
CA SER A 6 -9.80 -6.38 -15.58
C SER A 6 -9.19 -5.04 -15.14
N GLU A 7 -9.23 -4.02 -16.00
CA GLU A 7 -8.73 -2.69 -15.64
C GLU A 7 -9.47 -2.12 -14.42
N GLU A 8 -10.78 -2.37 -14.30
CA GLU A 8 -11.59 -1.97 -13.15
C GLU A 8 -11.18 -2.71 -11.86
N GLU A 9 -10.93 -4.02 -11.95
CA GLU A 9 -10.42 -4.81 -10.82
C GLU A 9 -9.03 -4.32 -10.38
N ARG A 10 -8.14 -4.06 -11.35
CA ARG A 10 -6.81 -3.50 -11.07
C ARG A 10 -6.89 -2.17 -10.35
N LYS A 11 -7.76 -1.28 -10.84
CA LYS A 11 -7.99 0.03 -10.21
C LYS A 11 -8.52 -0.13 -8.79
N THR A 12 -9.51 -0.99 -8.58
CA THR A 12 -10.11 -1.22 -7.25
C THR A 12 -9.09 -1.77 -6.25
N ILE A 13 -8.29 -2.76 -6.68
CA ILE A 13 -7.24 -3.34 -5.83
C ILE A 13 -6.17 -2.29 -5.50
N LEU A 14 -5.74 -1.51 -6.49
CA LEU A 14 -4.76 -0.45 -6.29
C LEU A 14 -5.26 0.61 -5.29
N GLU A 15 -6.49 1.09 -5.47
CA GLU A 15 -7.11 2.07 -4.56
C GLU A 15 -7.19 1.52 -3.13
N THR A 16 -7.61 0.26 -2.98
CA THR A 16 -7.71 -0.40 -1.67
C THR A 16 -6.34 -0.56 -1.01
N LEU A 17 -5.31 -0.96 -1.76
CA LEU A 17 -3.96 -1.11 -1.25
C LEU A 17 -3.39 0.23 -0.77
N VAL A 18 -3.61 1.31 -1.52
CA VAL A 18 -3.17 2.66 -1.15
C VAL A 18 -3.91 3.15 0.09
N GLU A 19 -5.22 2.98 0.16
CA GLU A 19 -6.03 3.39 1.32
C GLU A 19 -5.64 2.64 2.60
N LYS A 20 -5.59 1.30 2.54
CA LYS A 20 -5.22 0.47 3.69
C LYS A 20 -3.75 0.57 4.06
N GLY A 21 -2.89 0.71 3.07
CA GLY A 21 -1.47 1.01 3.29
C GLY A 21 -1.28 2.30 4.07
N LYS A 22 -2.01 3.38 3.70
CA LYS A 22 -1.94 4.67 4.39
C LYS A 22 -2.36 4.56 5.86
N GLU A 23 -3.49 3.90 6.13
CA GLU A 23 -3.97 3.66 7.50
C GLU A 23 -2.91 2.94 8.34
N LEU A 24 -2.34 1.85 7.80
CA LEU A 24 -1.36 1.02 8.50
C LEU A 24 -0.02 1.75 8.69
N PHE A 25 0.48 2.46 7.68
CA PHE A 25 1.71 3.24 7.80
C PHE A 25 1.56 4.37 8.81
N THR A 26 0.42 5.05 8.86
CA THR A 26 0.17 6.13 9.83
C THR A 26 0.08 5.58 11.26
N LEU A 27 -0.48 4.40 11.45
CA LEU A 27 -0.70 3.83 12.78
C LEU A 27 0.54 3.11 13.36
N HIS A 28 1.32 2.48 12.49
CA HIS A 28 2.38 1.56 12.90
C HIS A 28 3.77 1.92 12.39
N GLY A 29 3.88 2.81 11.40
CA GLY A 29 5.12 3.12 10.71
C GLY A 29 5.57 2.04 9.72
N LEU A 30 6.49 2.41 8.82
CA LEU A 30 7.03 1.56 7.77
C LEU A 30 7.79 0.35 8.33
N LYS A 31 8.51 0.51 9.45
CA LYS A 31 9.32 -0.57 10.03
C LYS A 31 8.50 -1.71 10.60
N LYS A 32 7.35 -1.40 11.23
CA LYS A 32 6.52 -2.39 11.94
C LYS A 32 5.45 -3.05 11.08
N THR A 33 5.23 -2.54 9.87
CA THR A 33 4.31 -3.13 8.89
C THR A 33 5.02 -4.09 7.95
N ASN A 34 4.27 -5.02 7.39
CA ASN A 34 4.75 -5.99 6.41
C ASN A 34 3.70 -6.23 5.31
N VAL A 35 4.10 -6.90 4.22
CA VAL A 35 3.22 -7.15 3.06
C VAL A 35 1.94 -7.90 3.44
N GLU A 36 2.01 -8.79 4.43
CA GLU A 36 0.88 -9.59 4.89
C GLU A 36 -0.20 -8.70 5.51
N ASP A 37 0.19 -7.72 6.34
CA ASP A 37 -0.73 -6.76 6.97
C ASP A 37 -1.58 -6.04 5.90
N PHE A 38 -0.95 -5.56 4.81
CA PHE A 38 -1.66 -4.88 3.73
C PHE A 38 -2.56 -5.84 2.96
N THR A 39 -2.08 -7.04 2.66
CA THR A 39 -2.87 -8.02 1.90
C THR A 39 -4.09 -8.50 2.68
N GLN A 40 -3.96 -8.66 3.99
CA GLN A 40 -5.05 -9.01 4.88
C GLN A 40 -6.05 -7.87 4.99
N ALA A 41 -5.58 -6.62 5.18
CA ALA A 41 -6.43 -5.44 5.25
C ALA A 41 -7.19 -5.18 3.93
N ALA A 42 -6.54 -5.44 2.80
CA ALA A 42 -7.14 -5.29 1.46
C ALA A 42 -7.95 -6.53 1.00
N GLY A 43 -7.94 -7.62 1.76
CA GLY A 43 -8.66 -8.85 1.40
C GLY A 43 -8.14 -9.54 0.13
N ILE A 44 -6.84 -9.42 -0.16
CA ILE A 44 -6.21 -10.00 -1.36
C ILE A 44 -5.15 -11.05 -0.99
N ALA A 45 -4.80 -11.90 -1.96
CA ALA A 45 -3.68 -12.81 -1.79
C ALA A 45 -2.34 -12.06 -1.85
N LYS A 46 -1.32 -12.55 -1.14
CA LYS A 46 0.04 -11.98 -1.17
C LYS A 46 0.64 -11.91 -2.58
N GLY A 47 0.39 -12.92 -3.42
CA GLY A 47 0.81 -12.89 -4.82
C GLY A 47 0.14 -11.78 -5.65
N THR A 48 -1.06 -11.35 -5.25
CA THR A 48 -1.75 -10.21 -5.88
C THR A 48 -1.05 -8.91 -5.58
N PHE A 49 -0.57 -8.69 -4.34
CA PHE A 49 0.22 -7.49 -3.99
C PHE A 49 1.41 -7.31 -4.95
N TYR A 50 2.17 -8.39 -5.18
CA TYR A 50 3.34 -8.36 -6.05
C TYR A 50 3.03 -8.15 -7.54
N ALA A 51 1.75 -8.15 -7.94
CA ALA A 51 1.32 -7.72 -9.28
C ALA A 51 1.14 -6.20 -9.41
N PHE A 52 1.25 -5.45 -8.30
CA PHE A 52 1.13 -3.98 -8.26
C PHE A 52 2.37 -3.31 -7.68
N PHE A 53 2.98 -3.88 -6.64
CA PHE A 53 4.14 -3.30 -5.94
C PHE A 53 5.21 -4.37 -5.71
N ALA A 54 6.48 -4.06 -5.94
CA ALA A 54 7.56 -5.02 -5.69
C ALA A 54 7.90 -5.12 -4.19
N SER A 55 7.59 -4.08 -3.42
CA SER A 55 7.89 -3.99 -1.99
C SER A 55 6.85 -3.15 -1.23
N LYS A 56 6.91 -3.16 0.12
CA LYS A 56 6.08 -2.25 0.93
C LYS A 56 6.54 -0.81 0.82
N GLU A 57 7.83 -0.62 0.54
CA GLU A 57 8.44 0.67 0.29
C GLU A 57 7.86 1.28 -0.99
N ASP A 58 7.64 0.49 -2.05
CA ASP A 58 6.98 0.98 -3.28
C ASP A 58 5.54 1.42 -3.03
N LEU A 59 4.79 0.66 -2.21
CA LEU A 59 3.45 1.07 -1.78
C LEU A 59 3.52 2.38 -0.97
N CYS A 60 4.49 2.50 -0.07
CA CYS A 60 4.72 3.72 0.71
C CYS A 60 5.01 4.92 -0.20
N PHE A 61 5.87 4.76 -1.21
CA PHE A 61 6.15 5.81 -2.20
C PHE A 61 4.89 6.20 -2.97
N ALA A 62 4.10 5.24 -3.44
CA ALA A 62 2.86 5.54 -4.15
C ALA A 62 1.84 6.28 -3.27
N ILE A 63 1.79 5.98 -1.97
CA ILE A 63 0.96 6.73 -1.01
C ILE A 63 1.49 8.16 -0.86
N LEU A 64 2.80 8.33 -0.69
CA LEU A 64 3.42 9.66 -0.55
C LEU A 64 3.23 10.52 -1.81
N GLU A 65 3.38 9.94 -3.01
CA GLU A 65 3.15 10.63 -4.28
C GLU A 65 1.67 11.02 -4.47
N ARG A 66 0.74 10.18 -4.03
CA ARG A 66 -0.70 10.53 -4.10
C ARG A 66 -1.07 11.67 -3.16
N GLU A 67 -0.28 11.86 -2.12
CA GLU A 67 -0.57 12.72 -0.98
C GLU A 67 0.38 13.93 -0.95
N GLU A 68 0.62 14.56 -2.12
CA GLU A 68 1.45 15.77 -2.35
C GLU A 68 1.25 16.94 -1.35
N GLN A 69 0.24 16.84 -0.47
CA GLN A 69 -0.15 17.85 0.52
C GLN A 69 0.22 17.51 1.98
N PHE A 70 0.81 16.36 2.26
CA PHE A 70 1.21 16.02 3.63
C PHE A 70 2.61 16.55 3.96
N GLY A 71 2.69 17.52 4.87
CA GLY A 71 3.95 18.13 5.30
C GLY A 71 4.88 17.17 6.07
N ASP A 72 6.11 17.62 6.34
CA ASP A 72 7.23 16.85 6.92
C ASP A 72 6.88 15.92 8.09
N LYS A 73 5.89 16.28 8.90
CA LYS A 73 5.42 15.47 10.03
C LYS A 73 4.90 14.10 9.59
N PHE A 74 4.16 14.02 8.49
CA PHE A 74 3.60 12.75 8.01
C PHE A 74 4.68 11.80 7.50
N VAL A 75 5.63 12.33 6.73
CA VAL A 75 6.79 11.57 6.27
C VAL A 75 7.55 11.01 7.47
N LYS A 76 7.73 11.83 8.51
CA LYS A 76 8.38 11.40 9.75
C LYS A 76 7.59 10.31 10.48
N ASP A 77 6.27 10.45 10.62
CA ASP A 77 5.41 9.46 11.28
C ASP A 77 5.45 8.09 10.57
N ILE A 78 5.65 8.08 9.25
CA ILE A 78 5.82 6.84 8.48
C ILE A 78 7.22 6.24 8.64
N LEU A 79 8.28 7.06 8.68
CA LEU A 79 9.67 6.58 8.66
C LEU A 79 10.22 6.21 10.06
N ASP A 80 9.67 6.79 11.13
CA ASP A 80 10.09 6.54 12.52
C ASP A 80 9.66 5.14 13.01
#